data_AF-A0A3B8VM38-F1
#
_entry.id   AF-A0A3B8VM38-F1
#
_cell.length_a   1.000
_cell.length_b   1.000
_cell.length_c   1.000
_cell.angle_alpha   90.00
_cell.angle_beta   90.00
_cell.angle_gamma   90.00
#
_symmetry.space_group_name_H-M   'P 1'
#
loop_
_entity.id
_entity.type
_entity.pdbx_description
1 polymer ?
#
loop_
_entity_poly.entity_id
_entity_poly.type
_entity_poly.pdbx_seq_one_letter_code
_entity_poly.pdbx_strand_id
1 'polypeptide(L)' 'IYPAIDIYKSGTRKEELFVPDEEREKVVLLRRYLTSMNPMEAVDFVLDKMKGTRNNREFLISMNQ' A
#
# COMPACT_ATOMS: atom_id res chain seq x y z
N ILE A 1 9.72 11.89 8.62
CA ILE A 1 8.92 10.65 8.56
C ILE A 1 9.83 9.56 7.98
N TYR A 2 9.89 8.39 8.63
CA TYR A 2 10.59 7.22 8.13
C TYR A 2 9.57 6.09 7.92
N PRO A 3 9.66 5.31 6.83
CA PRO A 3 10.67 5.33 5.79
C PRO A 3 10.49 6.45 4.76
N ALA A 4 11.59 6.94 4.18
CA ALA A 4 11.57 8.01 3.17
C ALA A 4 11.31 7.44 1.77
N ILE A 5 10.11 6.90 1.54
CA ILE A 5 9.71 6.24 0.28
C ILE A 5 8.76 7.15 -0.50
N ASP A 6 8.99 7.27 -1.80
CA ASP A 6 8.04 7.88 -2.74
C ASP A 6 7.12 6.78 -3.30
N ILE A 7 5.90 6.67 -2.76
CA ILE A 7 4.94 5.61 -3.09
C ILE A 7 4.50 5.69 -4.56
N TYR A 8 4.39 6.90 -5.12
CA TYR A 8 3.92 7.10 -6.48
C TYR A 8 4.98 6.73 -7.53
N LYS A 9 6.26 6.97 -7.22
CA LYS A 9 7.37 6.61 -8.12
C LYS A 9 7.89 5.19 -7.92
N SER A 10 7.64 4.59 -6.76
CA SER A 10 8.06 3.21 -6.48
C SER A 10 7.15 2.23 -7.21
N GLY A 11 7.72 1.22 -7.86
CA GLY A 11 6.99 0.14 -8.53
C GLY A 11 7.95 -0.87 -9.15
N THR A 12 7.48 -2.10 -9.33
CA THR A 12 8.29 -3.20 -9.90
C THR A 12 7.69 -3.64 -11.22
N ARG A 13 8.53 -3.79 -12.26
CA ARG A 13 8.08 -4.33 -13.54
C ARG A 13 7.75 -5.81 -13.41
N LYS A 14 6.66 -6.25 -14.05
CA LYS A 14 6.16 -7.63 -13.99
C LYS A 14 5.89 -8.12 -12.57
N GLU A 15 5.30 -7.27 -11.73
CA GLU A 15 4.98 -7.62 -10.34
C GLU A 15 3.98 -8.79 -10.24
N GLU A 16 3.21 -9.07 -11.29
CA GLU A 16 2.31 -10.22 -11.41
C GLU A 16 3.01 -11.59 -11.32
N LEU A 17 4.34 -11.65 -11.51
CA LEU A 17 5.11 -12.88 -11.37
C LEU A 17 5.51 -13.18 -9.92
N PHE A 18 5.47 -12.18 -9.04
CA PHE A 18 5.96 -12.27 -7.66
C PHE A 18 4.84 -12.10 -6.63
N VAL A 19 3.79 -11.36 -6.97
CA VAL A 19 2.67 -11.06 -6.08
C VAL A 19 1.44 -11.83 -6.55
N PRO A 20 0.81 -12.67 -5.69
CA PRO A 20 -0.43 -13.35 -6.01
C PRO A 20 -1.52 -12.38 -6.48
N ASP A 21 -2.35 -12.82 -7.42
CA ASP A 21 -3.40 -11.98 -8.03
C ASP A 21 -4.29 -11.29 -6.99
N GLU A 22 -4.71 -12.03 -5.97
CA GLU A 22 -5.57 -11.53 -4.89
C GLU A 22 -4.95 -10.38 -4.08
N GLU A 23 -3.64 -10.43 -3.84
CA GLU A 23 -2.93 -9.37 -3.13
C GLU A 23 -2.65 -8.19 -4.05
N ARG A 24 -2.33 -8.47 -5.32
CA ARG A 24 -2.04 -7.45 -6.33
C ARG A 24 -3.24 -6.53 -6.53
N GLU A 25 -4.45 -7.08 -6.66
CA GLU A 25 -5.66 -6.26 -6.83
C GLU A 25 -5.89 -5.29 -5.66
N LYS A 26 -5.64 -5.75 -4.43
CA LYS A 26 -5.73 -4.92 -3.23
C LYS A 26 -4.68 -3.82 -3.21
N VAL A 27 -3.44 -4.12 -3.60
CA VAL A 27 -2.37 -3.12 -3.70
C VAL A 27 -2.67 -2.07 -4.77
N VAL A 28 -3.25 -2.48 -5.91
CA VAL A 28 -3.68 -1.55 -6.97
C VAL A 28 -4.79 -0.63 -6.47
N LEU A 29 -5.78 -1.17 -5.77
CA LEU A 29 -6.86 -0.36 -5.17
C LEU A 29 -6.31 0.64 -4.15
N LEU A 30 -5.43 0.19 -3.25
CA LEU A 30 -4.74 1.04 -2.29
C LEU A 30 -3.99 2.18 -3.01
N ARG A 31 -3.21 1.87 -4.04
CA ARG A 31 -2.50 2.88 -4.84
C ARG A 31 -3.45 3.91 -5.43
N ARG A 32 -4.58 3.49 -6.00
CA ARG A 32 -5.59 4.40 -6.57
C ARG A 32 -6.17 5.34 -5.51
N TYR A 33 -6.45 4.81 -4.32
CA TYR A 33 -6.95 5.62 -3.20
C TYR A 33 -5.93 6.69 -2.79
N LEU A 34 -4.66 6.30 -2.65
CA LEU A 34 -3.57 7.20 -2.28
C LEU A 34 -3.28 8.28 -3.33
N THR A 35 -3.62 8.10 -4.61
CA THR A 35 -3.37 9.10 -5.67
C THR A 35 -4.09 10.43 -5.43
N SER A 36 -5.14 10.45 -4.62
CA SER A 36 -5.87 11.67 -4.24
C SER A 36 -5.21 12.49 -3.12
N MET A 37 -4.22 11.91 -2.44
CA MET A 37 -3.53 12.50 -1.28
C MET A 37 -2.19 13.12 -1.71
N ASN A 38 -1.62 13.98 -0.85
CA ASN A 38 -0.24 14.38 -1.04
C ASN A 38 0.74 13.26 -0.57
N PRO A 39 2.00 13.22 -1.06
CA PRO A 39 2.94 12.16 -0.72
C PRO A 39 3.21 11.97 0.78
N MET A 40 3.18 13.04 1.57
CA MET A 40 3.41 12.94 3.02
C MET A 40 2.21 12.31 3.73
N GLU A 41 1.00 12.77 3.42
CA GLU A 41 -0.25 12.23 3.93
C GLU A 41 -0.44 10.76 3.55
N ALA A 42 -0.09 10.40 2.32
CA ALA A 42 -0.19 9.02 1.86
C ALA A 42 0.73 8.08 2.66
N VAL A 43 1.96 8.49 2.95
CA VAL A 43 2.90 7.72 3.76
C VAL A 43 2.40 7.61 5.20
N ASP A 44 1.96 8.71 5.80
CA ASP A 44 1.44 8.71 7.18
C ASP A 44 0.18 7.86 7.31
N PHE A 45 -0.74 7.93 6.33
CA PHE A 45 -1.94 7.08 6.28
C PHE A 45 -1.58 5.59 6.24
N VAL A 46 -0.66 5.19 5.36
CA VAL A 46 -0.24 3.79 5.24
C VAL A 46 0.42 3.33 6.53
N LEU A 47 1.31 4.14 7.12
CA LEU A 47 1.98 3.81 8.37
C LEU A 47 1.00 3.66 9.54
N ASP A 48 0.00 4.54 9.63
CA ASP A 48 -1.04 4.46 10.67
C ASP A 48 -1.83 3.17 10.57
N LYS A 49 -2.26 2.79 9.37
CA LYS A 49 -2.98 1.52 9.14
C LYS A 49 -2.12 0.30 9.38
N MET A 50 -0.85 0.32 8.96
CA MET A 50 0.08 -0.80 9.19
C MET A 50 0.35 -1.02 10.69
N LYS A 51 0.49 0.05 11.48
CA LYS A 51 0.70 -0.04 12.95
C LYS A 51 -0.43 -0.77 13.68
N GLY A 52 -1.64 -0.70 13.15
CA GLY A 52 -2.82 -1.40 13.70
C GLY A 52 -2.88 -2.89 13.37
N THR A 53 -1.93 -3.44 12.61
CA THR A 53 -1.96 -4.82 12.14
C THR A 53 -0.67 -5.56 12.46
N ARG A 54 -0.75 -6.89 12.62
CA ARG A 54 0.41 -7.71 12.93
C ARG A 54 1.30 -7.96 11.70
N ASN A 55 0.71 -7.98 10.51
CA ASN A 55 1.42 -8.25 9.26
C ASN A 55 0.69 -7.66 8.03
N ASN A 56 1.39 -7.65 6.90
CA ASN A 56 0.88 -7.08 5.64
C ASN A 56 -0.40 -7.78 5.14
N ARG A 57 -0.58 -9.08 5.42
CA ARG A 57 -1.77 -9.81 4.99
C ARG A 57 -3.01 -9.31 5.73
N GLU A 58 -2.89 -9.11 7.03
CA GLU A 58 -3.94 -8.52 7.86
C GLU A 58 -4.25 -7.07 7.46
N PHE A 59 -3.22 -6.27 7.16
CA PHE A 59 -3.37 -4.93 6.59
C PHE A 59 -4.16 -4.92 5.27
N LEU A 60 -3.81 -5.77 4.32
CA LEU A 60 -4.51 -5.82 3.04
C LEU A 60 -5.95 -6.34 3.19
N ILE A 61 -6.25 -7.17 4.19
CA ILE A 61 -7.62 -7.62 4.49
C ILE A 61 -8.44 -6.49 5.13
N SER A 62 -7.86 -5.72 6.07
CA SER A 62 -8.57 -4.66 6.78
C SER A 62 -8.95 -3.46 5.91
N MET A 63 -8.32 -3.29 4.75
CA MET A 63 -8.66 -2.26 3.76
C MET A 63 -9.88 -2.60 2.90
N ASN A 64 -10.44 -3.80 3.04
CA ASN A 64 -11.62 -4.25 2.32
C ASN A 64 -12.91 -4.17 3.17
N GLN A 65 -12.85 -3.46 4.31
CA GLN A 65 -13.99 -3.13 5.17
C GLN A 65 -14.41 -1.68 5.01
#